data_AF-A0A8S3K2R6-F1
#
_entry.id   AF-A0A8S3K2R6-F1
#
_cell.length_a   1.000
_cell.length_b   1.000
_cell.length_c   1.000
_cell.angle_alpha   90.00
_cell.angle_beta   90.00
_cell.angle_gamma   90.00
#
_symmetry.space_group_name_H-M   'P 1'
#
loop_
_entity.id
_entity.type
_entity.pdbx_description
1 polymer ?
#
loop_
_entity_poly.entity_id
_entity_poly.type
_entity_poly.pdbx_seq_one_letter_code
_entity_poly.pdbx_strand_id
1 'polypeptide(L)'
;SFKVIGDFIDSQFQSHLDEELKIRRNLANYHDTRIHVCLYFISPTGHSLKALDLVTMKHLDSKVNIIPIIAKSDTISKPELQRFKQNILNELHTAGVKIYRFPIDDETLAEENIKANNLLPLAVVGSNETVKVGNQYVRARQYPWGVVQG
;
A
#
# COMPACT_ATOMS: atom_id res chain seq x y z
N SER A 1 0.98 -7.31 -16.61
CA SER A 1 2.24 -8.07 -16.60
C SER A 1 3.05 -7.63 -15.39
N PHE A 2 3.13 -8.43 -14.32
CA PHE A 2 3.86 -8.06 -13.09
C PHE A 2 5.39 -8.09 -13.26
N LYS A 3 5.88 -8.81 -14.29
CA LYS A 3 7.30 -8.89 -14.63
C LYS A 3 7.93 -7.52 -14.83
N VAL A 4 7.27 -6.62 -15.56
CA VAL A 4 7.77 -5.26 -15.81
C VAL A 4 8.05 -4.49 -14.52
N ILE A 5 7.19 -4.65 -13.50
CA ILE A 5 7.37 -3.99 -12.20
C ILE A 5 8.54 -4.62 -11.45
N GLY A 6 8.64 -5.95 -11.46
CA GLY A 6 9.76 -6.67 -10.86
C GLY A 6 11.10 -6.30 -11.50
N ASP A 7 11.17 -6.28 -12.83
CA ASP A 7 12.35 -5.92 -13.61
C ASP A 7 12.76 -4.46 -13.35
N PHE A 8 11.77 -3.56 -13.21
CA PHE A 8 12.04 -2.16 -12.85
C PHE A 8 12.68 -2.05 -11.46
N ILE A 9 12.13 -2.73 -10.45
CA ILE A 9 12.70 -2.75 -9.10
C ILE A 9 14.13 -3.29 -9.12
N ASP A 10 14.35 -4.41 -9.82
CA ASP A 10 15.68 -5.04 -9.94
C ASP A 10 16.69 -4.11 -10.64
N SER A 11 16.26 -3.36 -11.66
CA SER A 11 17.12 -2.40 -12.35
C SER A 11 17.61 -1.27 -11.44
N GLN A 12 16.77 -0.82 -10.49
CA GLN A 12 17.15 0.22 -9.52
C GLN A 12 18.12 -0.35 -8.49
N PHE A 13 17.91 -1.59 -8.03
CA PHE A 13 18.85 -2.28 -7.16
C PHE A 13 20.21 -2.50 -7.82
N GLN A 14 20.23 -2.93 -9.08
CA GLN A 14 21.46 -3.12 -9.83
C GLN A 14 22.23 -1.81 -9.99
N SER A 15 21.54 -0.72 -10.34
CA SER A 15 22.17 0.60 -10.50
C SER A 15 22.83 1.09 -9.20
N HIS A 16 22.19 0.85 -8.06
CA HIS A 16 22.75 1.18 -6.75
C HIS A 16 23.95 0.28 -6.40
N LEU A 17 23.84 -1.03 -6.64
CA LEU A 17 24.93 -1.99 -6.41
C LEU A 17 26.17 -1.66 -7.26
N ASP A 18 25.97 -1.29 -8.53
CA ASP A 18 27.05 -0.90 -9.43
C ASP A 18 27.80 0.34 -8.92
N GLU A 19 27.10 1.31 -8.31
CA GLU A 19 27.73 2.47 -7.66
C GLU A 19 28.51 2.08 -6.39
N GLU A 20 27.94 1.20 -5.55
CA GLU A 20 28.62 0.67 -4.36
C GLU A 20 29.91 -0.09 -4.68
N LEU A 21 29.95 -0.78 -5.82
CA LEU A 21 31.10 -1.56 -6.27
C LEU A 21 32.21 -0.73 -6.94
N LYS A 22 31.98 0.56 -7.25
CA LYS A 22 33.02 1.43 -7.85
C LYS A 22 34.24 1.59 -6.93
N ILE A 23 35.41 1.75 -7.55
CA ILE A 23 36.68 2.03 -6.85
C ILE A 23 36.68 3.44 -6.24
N ARG A 24 36.15 4.43 -6.97
CA ARG A 24 35.87 5.78 -6.47
C ARG A 24 34.37 5.95 -6.32
N ARG A 25 33.87 5.72 -5.11
CA ARG A 25 32.45 5.77 -4.77
C ARG A 25 32.04 7.20 -4.46
N ASN A 26 30.87 7.62 -4.95
CA ASN A 26 30.27 8.90 -4.55
C ASN A 26 28.89 8.68 -3.92
N LEU A 27 28.83 7.80 -2.90
CA LEU A 27 27.58 7.41 -2.22
C LEU A 27 26.84 8.60 -1.58
N ALA A 28 27.57 9.60 -1.10
CA ALA A 28 26.97 10.77 -0.44
C ALA A 28 26.19 11.69 -1.39
N ASN A 29 26.55 11.72 -2.67
CA ASN A 29 25.87 12.54 -3.69
C ASN A 29 25.10 11.69 -4.71
N TYR A 30 25.03 10.38 -4.51
CA TYR A 30 24.33 9.48 -5.41
C TYR A 30 22.81 9.60 -5.19
N HIS A 31 22.07 9.72 -6.28
CA HIS A 31 20.62 9.76 -6.22
C HIS A 31 20.08 8.34 -6.01
N ASP A 32 19.60 8.04 -4.79
CA ASP A 32 18.99 6.76 -4.48
C ASP A 32 17.59 6.65 -5.10
N THR A 33 17.48 5.83 -6.14
CA THR A 33 16.23 5.59 -6.88
C THR A 33 15.52 4.30 -6.45
N ARG A 34 15.99 3.62 -5.38
CA ARG A 34 15.38 2.37 -4.91
C ARG A 34 13.93 2.61 -4.46
N ILE A 35 13.08 1.64 -4.75
CA ILE A 35 11.68 1.68 -4.34
C ILE A 35 11.58 1.28 -2.88
N HIS A 36 11.36 2.25 -2.01
CA HIS A 36 11.25 2.03 -0.56
C HIS A 36 9.91 1.41 -0.16
N VAL A 37 8.83 1.77 -0.86
CA VAL A 37 7.45 1.35 -0.54
C VAL A 37 6.66 1.12 -1.82
N CYS A 38 5.88 0.04 -1.84
CA CYS A 38 4.91 -0.27 -2.89
C CYS A 38 3.49 -0.22 -2.32
N LEU A 39 2.69 0.74 -2.78
CA LEU A 39 1.27 0.81 -2.44
C LEU A 39 0.49 -0.11 -3.38
N TYR A 40 0.01 -1.25 -2.86
CA TYR A 40 -0.70 -2.24 -3.67
C TYR A 40 -2.21 -2.05 -3.58
N PHE A 41 -2.82 -1.61 -4.67
CA PHE A 41 -4.26 -1.34 -4.72
C PHE A 41 -5.06 -2.62 -5.02
N ILE A 42 -5.83 -3.05 -4.03
CA ILE A 42 -6.76 -4.17 -4.10
C ILE A 42 -8.13 -3.62 -4.53
N SER A 43 -8.74 -4.30 -5.50
CA SER A 43 -10.09 -3.95 -5.96
C SER A 43 -11.13 -4.23 -4.86
N PRO A 44 -12.12 -3.35 -4.63
CA PRO A 44 -13.16 -3.54 -3.63
C PRO A 44 -14.22 -4.53 -4.13
N THR A 45 -13.86 -5.81 -4.27
CA THR A 45 -14.78 -6.87 -4.71
C THR A 45 -15.72 -7.33 -3.60
N GLY A 46 -15.38 -7.08 -2.33
CA GLY A 46 -16.15 -7.51 -1.16
C GLY A 46 -16.03 -9.01 -0.83
N HIS A 47 -15.29 -9.78 -1.63
CA HIS A 47 -15.15 -11.23 -1.50
C HIS A 47 -13.72 -11.63 -1.09
N SER A 48 -12.94 -12.09 -2.07
CA SER A 48 -11.58 -12.61 -1.91
C SER A 48 -10.59 -11.82 -2.77
N LEU A 49 -9.31 -11.98 -2.45
CA LEU A 49 -8.22 -11.43 -3.24
C LEU A 49 -8.14 -12.18 -4.58
N LYS A 50 -7.83 -11.49 -5.66
CA LYS A 50 -7.66 -12.17 -6.95
C LYS A 50 -6.40 -13.03 -6.89
N ALA A 51 -6.45 -14.22 -7.51
CA ALA A 51 -5.27 -15.09 -7.60
C ALA A 51 -4.05 -14.37 -8.22
N LEU A 52 -4.28 -13.49 -9.20
CA LEU A 52 -3.23 -12.67 -9.79
C LEU A 52 -2.59 -11.70 -8.78
N ASP A 53 -3.38 -11.10 -7.89
CA ASP A 53 -2.88 -10.20 -6.86
C ASP A 53 -1.99 -10.96 -5.87
N LEU A 54 -2.44 -12.17 -5.47
CA LEU A 54 -1.67 -13.04 -4.58
C LEU A 54 -0.31 -13.42 -5.17
N VAL A 55 -0.27 -13.86 -6.43
CA VAL A 55 0.98 -14.22 -7.14
C VAL A 55 1.89 -12.99 -7.29
N THR A 56 1.31 -11.83 -7.61
CA THR A 56 2.08 -10.60 -7.80
C THR A 56 2.69 -10.13 -6.49
N MET A 57 1.91 -10.07 -5.41
CA MET A 57 2.40 -9.67 -4.09
C MET A 57 3.43 -10.67 -3.56
N LYS A 58 3.25 -11.97 -3.81
CA LYS A 58 4.23 -13.00 -3.44
C LYS A 58 5.57 -12.86 -4.16
N HIS A 59 5.58 -12.29 -5.37
CA HIS A 59 6.83 -12.04 -6.08
C HIS A 59 7.52 -10.74 -5.62
N LEU A 60 6.73 -9.77 -5.17
CA LEU A 60 7.20 -8.44 -4.76
C LEU A 60 7.60 -8.37 -3.28
N ASP A 61 7.08 -9.26 -2.42
CA ASP A 61 7.24 -9.18 -0.96
C ASP A 61 8.70 -9.26 -0.49
N SER A 62 9.54 -9.96 -1.23
CA SER A 62 10.99 -10.09 -0.99
C SER A 62 11.80 -8.91 -1.51
N LYS A 63 11.22 -8.07 -2.37
CA LYS A 63 11.92 -6.99 -3.08
C LYS A 63 11.58 -5.61 -2.53
N VAL A 64 10.34 -5.40 -2.09
CA VAL A 64 9.85 -4.09 -1.67
C VAL A 64 8.87 -4.21 -0.52
N ASN A 65 8.82 -3.18 0.33
CA ASN A 65 7.84 -3.08 1.40
C ASN A 65 6.44 -2.83 0.82
N ILE A 66 5.59 -3.86 0.82
CA ILE A 66 4.24 -3.77 0.28
C ILE A 66 3.26 -3.28 1.35
N ILE A 67 2.54 -2.20 1.07
CA ILE A 67 1.41 -1.73 1.87
C ILE A 67 0.11 -1.99 1.08
N PRO A 68 -0.72 -2.96 1.51
CA PRO A 68 -1.98 -3.24 0.83
C PRO A 68 -3.03 -2.17 1.14
N ILE A 69 -3.69 -1.70 0.09
CA ILE A 69 -4.70 -0.65 0.13
C ILE A 69 -5.96 -1.13 -0.61
N ILE A 70 -7.11 -1.09 0.05
CA ILE A 70 -8.42 -1.30 -0.58
C ILE A 70 -8.81 0.02 -1.27
N ALA A 71 -8.86 -0.01 -2.58
CA ALA A 71 -9.26 1.12 -3.41
C ALA A 71 -10.78 1.35 -3.34
N LYS A 72 -11.23 2.60 -3.55
CA LYS A 72 -12.66 2.97 -3.67
C LYS A 72 -13.51 2.33 -2.56
N SER A 73 -13.06 2.45 -1.30
CA SER A 73 -13.74 1.84 -0.16
C SER A 73 -15.15 2.39 0.10
N ASP A 74 -15.49 3.52 -0.52
CA ASP A 74 -16.83 4.10 -0.58
C ASP A 74 -17.87 3.21 -1.29
N THR A 75 -17.42 2.20 -2.04
CA THR A 75 -18.27 1.23 -2.72
C THR A 75 -18.68 0.03 -1.86
N ILE A 76 -18.08 -0.15 -0.67
CA ILE A 76 -18.33 -1.27 0.24
C ILE A 76 -18.95 -0.75 1.54
N SER A 77 -19.93 -1.46 2.09
CA SER A 77 -20.48 -1.10 3.40
C SER A 77 -19.48 -1.35 4.54
N LYS A 78 -19.59 -0.60 5.65
CA LYS A 78 -18.72 -0.80 6.83
C LYS A 78 -18.61 -2.26 7.32
N PRO A 79 -19.71 -3.04 7.47
CA PRO A 79 -19.60 -4.43 7.92
C PRO A 79 -18.94 -5.35 6.88
N GLU A 80 -19.21 -5.15 5.59
CA GLU A 80 -18.57 -5.90 4.52
C GLU A 80 -17.08 -5.59 4.43
N LEU A 81 -16.70 -4.33 4.62
CA LEU A 81 -15.30 -3.89 4.62
C LEU A 81 -14.50 -4.58 5.74
N GLN A 82 -15.07 -4.72 6.94
CA GLN A 82 -14.40 -5.41 8.04
C GLN A 82 -14.17 -6.90 7.73
N ARG A 83 -15.18 -7.57 7.17
CA ARG A 83 -15.04 -8.97 6.72
C ARG A 83 -14.01 -9.08 5.61
N PHE A 84 -14.05 -8.17 4.64
CA PHE A 84 -13.11 -8.15 3.51
C PHE A 84 -11.66 -7.93 3.95
N LYS A 85 -11.43 -7.03 4.91
CA LYS A 85 -10.10 -6.82 5.52
C LYS A 85 -9.57 -8.10 6.16
N GLN A 86 -10.39 -8.78 6.96
CA GLN A 86 -10.02 -10.04 7.60
C GLN A 86 -9.71 -11.14 6.58
N ASN A 87 -10.55 -11.26 5.53
CA ASN A 87 -10.32 -12.22 4.46
C ASN A 87 -8.99 -11.96 3.74
N ILE A 88 -8.70 -10.71 3.36
CA ILE A 88 -7.43 -10.35 2.71
C ILE A 88 -6.24 -10.72 3.61
N LEU A 89 -6.27 -10.35 4.89
CA LEU A 89 -5.18 -10.66 5.82
C LEU A 89 -4.97 -12.17 5.97
N ASN A 90 -6.06 -12.94 6.07
CA ASN A 90 -6.01 -14.40 6.16
C ASN A 90 -5.45 -15.03 4.88
N GLU A 91 -5.89 -14.59 3.70
CA GLU A 91 -5.41 -15.08 2.41
C GLU A 91 -3.92 -14.77 2.20
N LEU A 92 -3.47 -13.56 2.56
CA LEU A 92 -2.06 -13.17 2.52
C LEU A 92 -1.21 -14.01 3.47
N HIS A 93 -1.72 -14.26 4.69
CA HIS A 93 -1.04 -15.10 5.68
C HIS A 93 -0.92 -16.55 5.20
N THR A 94 -2.01 -17.14 4.69
CA THR A 94 -2.03 -18.52 4.17
C THR A 94 -1.11 -18.71 2.97
N ALA A 95 -0.99 -17.70 2.10
CA ALA A 95 -0.03 -17.71 0.99
C ALA A 95 1.41 -17.38 1.42
N GLY A 96 1.61 -16.99 2.67
CA GLY A 96 2.90 -16.57 3.22
C GLY A 96 3.47 -15.31 2.56
N VAL A 97 2.60 -14.40 2.12
CA VAL A 97 3.00 -13.11 1.54
C VAL A 97 3.35 -12.16 2.68
N LYS A 98 4.56 -11.60 2.66
CA LYS A 98 4.99 -10.62 3.66
C LYS A 98 4.53 -9.22 3.25
N ILE A 99 3.71 -8.59 4.09
CA ILE A 99 3.36 -7.18 3.95
C ILE A 99 4.14 -6.35 4.97
N TYR A 100 4.34 -5.08 4.64
CA TYR A 100 4.99 -4.15 5.54
C TYR A 100 4.17 -3.98 6.82
N ARG A 101 4.86 -4.04 7.96
CA ARG A 101 4.32 -3.73 9.28
C ARG A 101 5.15 -2.60 9.86
N PHE A 102 4.48 -1.62 10.41
CA PHE A 102 5.14 -0.51 11.10
C PHE A 102 5.91 -1.07 12.29
N PRO A 103 7.19 -0.68 12.47
CA PRO A 103 8.02 -1.17 13.57
C PRO A 103 7.43 -0.73 14.92
N ILE A 104 7.48 -1.63 15.91
CA ILE A 104 6.93 -1.38 17.26
C ILE A 104 8.04 -1.33 18.33
N ASP A 105 9.30 -1.31 17.89
CA ASP A 105 10.47 -1.41 18.76
C ASP A 105 10.79 -0.09 19.49
N ASP A 106 10.30 1.03 18.97
CA ASP A 106 10.40 2.35 19.60
C ASP A 106 9.19 2.60 20.48
N GLU A 107 9.38 2.56 21.80
CA GLU A 107 8.31 2.76 22.81
C GLU A 107 7.54 4.09 22.62
N THR A 108 8.18 5.12 22.06
CA THR A 108 7.53 6.43 21.87
C THR A 108 6.50 6.44 20.73
N LEU A 109 6.66 5.56 19.75
CA LEU A 109 5.80 5.45 18.56
C LEU A 109 5.05 4.11 18.48
N ALA A 110 5.34 3.17 19.38
CA ALA A 110 4.78 1.84 19.38
C ALA A 110 3.25 1.84 19.41
N GLU A 111 2.62 2.68 20.24
CA GLU A 111 1.16 2.75 20.30
C GLU A 111 0.52 3.21 18.99
N GLU A 112 1.11 4.21 18.33
CA GLU A 112 0.63 4.72 17.04
C GLU A 112 0.84 3.70 15.92
N ASN A 113 2.00 3.04 15.91
CA ASN A 113 2.34 2.02 14.92
C ASN A 113 1.49 0.75 15.08
N ILE A 114 1.13 0.35 16.31
CA ILE A 114 0.15 -0.72 16.56
C ILE A 114 -1.22 -0.34 15.99
N LYS A 115 -1.69 0.88 16.24
CA LYS A 115 -2.96 1.38 15.68
C LYS A 115 -2.90 1.37 14.15
N ALA A 116 -1.82 1.84 13.54
CA ALA A 116 -1.62 1.83 12.09
C ALA A 116 -1.61 0.40 11.51
N ASN A 117 -0.91 -0.52 12.17
CA ASN A 117 -0.87 -1.94 11.78
C ASN A 117 -2.25 -2.61 11.84
N ASN A 118 -3.09 -2.23 12.81
CA ASN A 118 -4.46 -2.75 12.94
C ASN A 118 -5.42 -2.19 11.87
N LEU A 119 -5.07 -1.06 11.25
CA LEU A 119 -5.87 -0.49 10.15
C LEU A 119 -5.60 -1.15 8.80
N LEU A 120 -4.51 -1.91 8.67
CA LEU A 120 -4.15 -2.61 7.43
C LEU A 120 -5.12 -3.76 7.12
N PRO A 121 -5.49 -3.97 5.85
CA PRO A 121 -5.22 -3.10 4.70
C PRO A 121 -5.99 -1.77 4.78
N LEU A 122 -5.34 -0.67 4.38
CA LEU A 122 -5.93 0.68 4.46
C LEU A 122 -7.10 0.78 3.48
N ALA A 123 -8.24 1.30 3.94
CA ALA A 123 -9.40 1.52 3.09
C ALA A 123 -9.42 3.00 2.72
N VAL A 124 -9.17 3.32 1.45
CA VAL A 124 -8.99 4.71 1.00
C VAL A 124 -10.04 5.12 -0.02
N VAL A 125 -10.44 6.39 0.08
CA VAL A 125 -11.26 7.09 -0.90
C VAL A 125 -10.45 8.26 -1.43
N GLY A 126 -10.09 8.21 -2.71
CA GLY A 126 -9.42 9.33 -3.38
C GLY A 126 -10.45 10.27 -4.00
N SER A 127 -10.27 11.58 -3.85
CA SER A 127 -10.98 12.59 -4.62
C SER A 127 -10.02 13.66 -5.13
N ASN A 128 -10.17 14.03 -6.41
CA ASN A 128 -9.52 15.19 -7.01
C ASN A 128 -10.43 16.44 -6.96
N GLU A 129 -11.69 16.28 -6.54
CA GLU A 129 -12.70 17.33 -6.51
C GLU A 129 -12.84 17.89 -5.09
N THR A 130 -12.98 19.21 -4.99
CA THR A 130 -13.27 19.90 -3.74
C THR A 130 -14.75 20.29 -3.69
N VAL A 131 -15.43 19.87 -2.64
CA VAL A 131 -16.84 20.16 -2.41
C VAL A 131 -16.95 21.07 -1.19
N LYS A 132 -17.83 22.06 -1.25
CA LYS A 132 -18.13 22.92 -0.11
C LYS A 132 -19.07 22.17 0.84
N VAL A 133 -18.56 21.75 1.99
CA VAL A 133 -19.35 21.13 3.07
C VAL A 133 -19.45 22.15 4.20
N GLY A 134 -20.63 22.72 4.40
CA GLY A 134 -20.81 23.85 5.31
C GLY A 134 -20.05 25.09 4.83
N ASN A 135 -19.05 25.54 5.61
CA ASN A 135 -18.26 26.74 5.30
C ASN A 135 -16.80 26.43 4.89
N GLN A 136 -16.43 25.16 4.74
CA GLN A 136 -15.08 24.74 4.34
C GLN A 136 -15.11 23.94 3.03
N TYR A 137 -14.04 24.09 2.24
CA TYR A 137 -13.81 23.27 1.05
C TYR A 137 -13.00 22.04 1.46
N VAL A 138 -13.59 20.87 1.27
CA VAL A 138 -12.97 19.59 1.59
C VAL A 138 -12.86 18.74 0.32
N ARG A 139 -11.81 17.93 0.21
CA ARG A 139 -11.70 16.95 -0.87
C ARG A 139 -12.69 15.83 -0.60
N ALA A 140 -13.69 15.68 -1.46
CA ALA A 140 -14.78 14.75 -1.26
C ALA A 140 -15.33 14.24 -2.58
N ARG A 141 -15.97 13.07 -2.57
CA ARG A 141 -16.72 12.54 -3.73
C ARG A 141 -18.19 12.83 -3.52
N GLN A 142 -18.80 13.56 -4.44
CA GLN A 142 -20.24 13.83 -4.41
C GLN A 142 -21.01 12.76 -5.18
N TYR A 143 -21.95 12.13 -4.50
CA TYR A 143 -22.91 11.18 -5.05
C TYR A 143 -24.34 11.76 -4.96
N PRO A 144 -25.29 11.28 -5.77
CA PRO A 144 -26.69 11.69 -5.67
C PRO A 144 -27.31 11.48 -4.28
N TRP A 145 -26.75 10.53 -3.51
CA TRP A 145 -27.20 10.16 -2.16
C TRP A 145 -26.35 10.76 -1.03
N GLY A 146 -25.31 11.56 -1.32
CA GLY A 146 -24.51 12.20 -0.27
C GLY A 146 -23.07 12.53 -0.68
N VAL A 147 -22.32 13.11 0.25
CA VAL A 147 -20.92 13.50 0.04
C VAL A 147 -20.03 12.60 0.90
N VAL A 148 -19.05 11.94 0.29
CA VAL A 148 -18.05 11.12 0.98
C VAL A 148 -16.78 11.92 1.16
N GLN A 149 -16.47 12.28 2.40
CA GLN A 149 -15.21 12.89 2.80
C GLN A 149 -14.21 11.77 3.15
N GLY A 150 -12.99 11.88 2.61
CA GLY A 150 -11.85 11.02 2.93
C GLY A 150 -11.06 11.50 4.13
#